data_AF-A0A7Y2Z6W9-F1
#
_entry.id   AF-A0A7Y2Z6W9-F1
#
_cell.length_a   1.000
_cell.length_b   1.000
_cell.length_c   1.000
_cell.angle_alpha   90.00
_cell.angle_beta   90.00
_cell.angle_gamma   90.00
#
_symmetry.space_group_name_H-M   'P 1'
#
loop_
_entity.id
_entity.type
_entity.pdbx_description
1 polymer ?
#
loop_
_entity_poly.entity_id
_entity_poly.type
_entity_poly.pdbx_seq_one_letter_code
_entity_poly.pdbx_strand_id
1 'polypeptide(L)'
;MAQTGTWRISYFWDTDKDETSNFTGYEFSFNSDGSLVATNGTDTVNGTWSVTNSSSDVDFNIMFAVPQSSDFEDLNDDWDIISVNDNMMELTDVSGGNGGTDFLTFVKI
;
A
#
# COMPACT_ATOMS: atom_id res chain seq x y z
N MET A 1 -6.14 -11.22 -13.97
CA MET A 1 -6.23 -9.96 -13.20
C MET A 1 -5.52 -10.22 -11.87
N ALA A 2 -4.53 -9.40 -11.54
CA ALA A 2 -3.45 -9.63 -10.58
C ALA A 2 -3.85 -9.80 -9.09
N GLN A 3 -5.12 -10.06 -8.78
CA GLN A 3 -5.69 -10.01 -7.42
C GLN A 3 -5.33 -11.22 -6.54
N THR A 4 -4.98 -12.37 -7.14
CA THR A 4 -4.70 -13.58 -6.36
C THR A 4 -3.21 -13.68 -6.03
N GLY A 5 -2.86 -13.57 -4.76
CA GLY A 5 -1.54 -13.90 -4.23
C GLY A 5 -1.18 -13.09 -3.00
N THR A 6 -0.09 -13.51 -2.37
CA THR A 6 0.48 -12.86 -1.21
C THR A 6 1.56 -11.89 -1.66
N TRP A 7 1.58 -10.70 -1.08
CA TRP A 7 2.51 -9.63 -1.43
C TRP A 7 3.34 -9.24 -0.22
N ARG A 8 4.49 -8.60 -0.45
CA ARG A 8 5.25 -7.92 0.59
C ARG A 8 5.67 -6.54 0.09
N ILE A 9 5.85 -5.61 1.02
CA ILE A 9 6.49 -4.33 0.71
C ILE A 9 7.97 -4.61 0.43
N SER A 10 8.45 -4.24 -0.76
CA SER A 10 9.87 -4.28 -1.11
C SER A 10 10.54 -2.92 -0.95
N TYR A 11 9.76 -1.85 -0.98
CA TYR A 11 10.23 -0.48 -0.81
C TYR A 11 9.09 0.40 -0.30
N PHE A 12 9.40 1.23 0.69
CA PHE A 12 8.52 2.30 1.15
C PHE A 12 9.36 3.52 1.55
N TRP A 13 9.11 4.64 0.86
CA TRP A 13 9.68 5.94 1.14
C TRP A 13 8.54 6.87 1.52
N ASP A 14 8.56 7.35 2.75
CA ASP A 14 7.67 8.38 3.26
C ASP A 14 8.44 9.69 3.27
N THR A 15 8.20 10.51 2.23
CA THR A 15 8.65 11.88 2.02
C THR A 15 10.15 12.14 2.14
N ASP A 16 10.75 11.94 3.32
CA ASP A 16 12.16 12.17 3.63
C ASP A 16 12.91 10.94 4.16
N LYS A 17 12.25 9.78 4.31
CA LYS A 17 12.81 8.61 4.97
C LYS A 17 12.40 7.28 4.32
N ASP A 18 13.36 6.37 4.27
CA ASP A 18 13.10 4.96 3.97
C ASP A 18 12.57 4.26 5.22
N GLU A 19 11.33 3.81 5.13
CA GLU A 19 10.54 3.21 6.20
C GLU A 19 10.25 1.73 5.91
N THR A 20 10.84 1.17 4.84
CA THR A 20 10.64 -0.22 4.39
C THR A 20 10.79 -1.23 5.52
N SER A 21 11.71 -1.00 6.46
CA SER A 21 11.98 -1.91 7.56
C SER A 21 10.79 -2.12 8.50
N ASN A 22 9.88 -1.15 8.63
CA ASN A 22 8.72 -1.22 9.53
C ASN A 22 7.79 -2.38 9.15
N PHE A 23 7.77 -2.76 7.86
CA PHE A 23 6.89 -3.79 7.31
C PHE A 23 7.62 -5.13 7.08
N THR A 24 8.83 -5.29 7.60
CA THR A 24 9.61 -6.53 7.44
C THR A 24 8.85 -7.71 8.03
N GLY A 25 8.66 -8.75 7.21
CA GLY A 25 7.99 -9.99 7.61
C GLY A 25 6.47 -9.95 7.50
N TYR A 26 5.87 -8.81 7.12
CA TYR A 26 4.45 -8.75 6.80
C TYR A 26 4.16 -9.26 5.39
N GLU A 27 3.11 -10.07 5.31
CA GLU A 27 2.48 -10.58 4.10
C GLU A 27 1.11 -9.90 3.92
N PHE A 28 0.87 -9.35 2.74
CA PHE A 28 -0.31 -8.58 2.37
C PHE A 28 -1.20 -9.38 1.42
N SER A 29 -2.50 -9.41 1.70
CA SER A 29 -3.53 -10.06 0.90
C SER A 29 -4.62 -9.06 0.50
N PHE A 30 -4.74 -8.80 -0.80
CA PHE A 30 -5.74 -7.93 -1.41
C PHE A 30 -6.93 -8.76 -1.89
N ASN A 31 -7.94 -8.94 -1.04
CA ASN A 31 -9.05 -9.85 -1.32
C ASN A 31 -10.09 -9.23 -2.27
N SER A 32 -10.78 -10.07 -3.03
CA SER A 32 -11.77 -9.63 -4.03
C SER A 32 -13.01 -8.95 -3.44
N ASP A 33 -13.24 -9.09 -2.13
CA ASP A 33 -14.31 -8.41 -1.41
C ASP A 33 -13.94 -6.99 -0.94
N GLY A 34 -12.72 -6.53 -1.27
CA GLY A 34 -12.18 -5.23 -0.86
C GLY A 34 -11.49 -5.24 0.50
N SER A 35 -11.41 -6.39 1.19
CA SER A 35 -10.62 -6.48 2.43
C SER A 35 -9.12 -6.57 2.13
N LEU A 36 -8.33 -5.86 2.93
CA LEU A 36 -6.88 -5.90 2.94
C LEU A 36 -6.42 -6.49 4.27
N VAL A 37 -5.58 -7.52 4.23
CA VAL A 37 -5.03 -8.16 5.42
C VAL A 37 -3.51 -8.13 5.34
N ALA A 38 -2.86 -7.60 6.37
CA ALA A 38 -1.42 -7.71 6.57
C ALA A 38 -1.13 -8.57 7.80
N THR A 39 -0.28 -9.60 7.68
CA THR A 39 0.11 -10.44 8.82
C THR A 39 1.58 -10.84 8.79
N ASN A 40 2.21 -10.91 9.96
CA ASN A 40 3.57 -11.45 10.13
C ASN A 40 3.57 -12.82 10.84
N GLY A 41 2.40 -13.47 10.93
CA GLY A 41 2.18 -14.73 11.65
C GLY A 41 1.94 -14.59 13.16
N THR A 42 2.28 -13.44 13.76
CA THR A 42 1.95 -13.12 15.16
C THR A 42 0.83 -12.09 15.24
N ASP A 43 0.98 -11.01 14.49
CA ASP A 43 0.02 -9.91 14.41
C ASP A 43 -0.74 -9.95 13.09
N THR A 44 -1.95 -9.42 13.12
CA THR A 44 -2.80 -9.25 11.94
C THR A 44 -3.41 -7.87 11.97
N VAL A 45 -3.16 -7.09 10.92
CA VAL A 45 -3.70 -5.74 10.71
C VAL A 45 -4.70 -5.81 9.57
N ASN A 46 -5.91 -5.36 9.84
CA ASN A 46 -7.01 -5.41 8.87
C ASN A 46 -7.30 -4.02 8.33
N GLY A 47 -7.64 -3.98 7.05
CA GLY A 47 -7.98 -2.77 6.32
C GLY A 47 -8.89 -3.07 5.14
N THR A 48 -9.00 -2.08 4.27
CA THR A 48 -9.71 -2.13 3.01
C THR A 48 -8.81 -1.63 1.90
N TRP A 49 -9.09 -2.08 0.69
CA TRP A 49 -8.48 -1.55 -0.51
C TRP A 49 -9.51 -1.41 -1.61
N SER A 50 -9.30 -0.48 -2.53
CA SER A 50 -10.14 -0.34 -3.72
C SER A 50 -9.41 0.38 -4.84
N VAL A 51 -9.88 0.20 -6.08
CA VAL A 51 -9.42 1.00 -7.23
C VAL A 51 -10.52 1.96 -7.61
N THR A 52 -10.25 3.25 -7.51
CA THR A 52 -11.12 4.32 -8.03
C THR A 52 -10.65 4.69 -9.43
N ASN A 53 -11.61 4.91 -10.33
CA ASN A 53 -11.33 5.33 -11.69
C ASN A 53 -12.16 6.57 -11.98
N SER A 54 -11.47 7.70 -12.08
CA SER A 54 -12.04 8.97 -12.53
C SER A 54 -11.74 9.16 -14.02
N SER A 55 -12.37 10.15 -14.65
CA SER A 55 -12.13 10.43 -16.08
C SER A 55 -10.68 10.81 -16.41
N SER A 56 -9.87 11.15 -15.41
CA SER A 56 -8.51 11.65 -15.56
C SER A 56 -7.47 10.85 -14.77
N ASP A 57 -7.89 9.99 -13.83
CA ASP A 57 -6.97 9.33 -12.91
C ASP A 57 -7.47 7.97 -12.42
N VAL A 58 -6.52 7.12 -12.02
CA VAL A 58 -6.78 5.81 -11.42
C VAL A 58 -5.99 5.67 -10.13
N ASP A 59 -6.72 5.64 -9.02
CA ASP A 59 -6.12 5.63 -7.68
C ASP A 59 -6.26 4.24 -7.06
N PHE A 60 -5.20 3.82 -6.37
CA PHE A 60 -5.14 2.59 -5.58
C PHE A 60 -5.27 2.95 -4.10
N ASN A 61 -6.49 2.84 -3.59
CA ASN A 61 -6.82 3.25 -2.23
C ASN A 61 -6.42 2.15 -1.23
N ILE A 62 -5.71 2.52 -0.18
CA ILE A 62 -5.37 1.66 0.96
C ILE A 62 -5.88 2.34 2.25
N MET A 63 -6.49 1.56 3.13
CA MET A 63 -6.96 2.07 4.43
C MET A 63 -6.93 0.97 5.49
N PHE A 64 -6.03 1.06 6.46
CA PHE A 64 -5.95 0.24 7.65
C PHE A 64 -6.69 0.89 8.82
N ALA A 65 -7.44 0.08 9.58
CA ALA A 65 -8.18 0.55 10.75
C ALA A 65 -7.28 0.63 11.99
N VAL A 66 -6.27 1.51 11.95
CA VAL A 66 -5.21 1.66 12.96
C VAL A 66 -5.18 3.06 13.56
N PRO A 67 -4.62 3.25 14.78
CA PRO A 67 -4.39 4.58 15.33
C PRO A 67 -3.29 5.32 14.54
N GLN A 68 -3.30 6.65 14.63
CA GLN A 68 -2.33 7.55 13.97
C GLN A 68 -0.86 7.33 14.39
N SER A 69 -0.62 6.55 15.44
CA SER A 69 0.73 6.22 15.92
C SER A 69 1.25 4.89 15.38
N SER A 70 0.54 4.26 14.45
CA SER A 70 0.88 2.98 13.88
C SER A 70 1.62 3.20 12.56
N ASP A 71 2.70 2.45 12.31
CA ASP A 71 3.40 2.52 11.01
C ASP A 71 2.47 2.18 9.82
N PHE A 72 1.44 1.36 10.04
CA PHE A 72 0.39 1.09 9.03
C PHE A 72 -0.48 2.30 8.67
N GLU A 73 -0.49 3.35 9.48
CA GLU A 73 -1.15 4.60 9.15
C GLU A 73 -0.51 5.18 7.89
N ASP A 74 0.83 5.20 7.83
CA ASP A 74 1.61 5.81 6.73
C ASP A 74 1.38 5.14 5.36
N LEU A 75 0.67 4.01 5.31
CA LEU A 75 0.24 3.35 4.07
C LEU A 75 -1.15 3.80 3.60
N ASN A 76 -1.91 4.52 4.42
CA ASN A 76 -3.29 4.94 4.15
C ASN A 76 -3.31 6.11 3.19
N ASP A 77 -3.61 5.85 1.93
CA ASP A 77 -3.73 6.92 0.94
C ASP A 77 -4.56 6.51 -0.29
N ASP A 78 -4.86 7.49 -1.14
CA ASP A 78 -5.37 7.31 -2.50
C ASP A 78 -4.23 7.31 -3.53
N TRP A 79 -3.31 6.36 -3.38
CA TRP A 79 -2.08 6.25 -4.17
C TRP A 79 -2.26 6.30 -5.70
N ASP A 80 -1.46 7.10 -6.38
CA ASP A 80 -1.30 7.08 -7.84
C ASP A 80 -0.57 5.80 -8.28
N ILE A 81 -1.05 5.19 -9.37
CA ILE A 81 -0.41 4.00 -9.94
C ILE A 81 0.71 4.39 -10.91
N ILE A 82 1.97 4.10 -10.55
CA ILE A 82 3.11 4.21 -11.48
C ILE A 82 3.09 3.02 -12.45
N SER A 83 3.07 1.79 -11.91
CA SER A 83 3.10 0.57 -12.71
C SER A 83 2.50 -0.61 -11.97
N VAL A 84 1.77 -1.48 -12.67
CA VAL A 84 1.28 -2.75 -12.12
C VAL A 84 1.47 -3.86 -13.14
N ASN A 85 2.03 -4.97 -12.69
CA ASN A 85 2.09 -6.22 -13.41
C ASN A 85 1.83 -7.41 -12.46
N ASP A 86 1.91 -8.64 -12.97
CA ASP A 86 1.56 -9.84 -12.21
C ASP A 86 2.42 -10.07 -10.95
N ASN A 87 3.59 -9.43 -10.85
CA ASN A 87 4.57 -9.65 -9.77
C ASN A 87 4.95 -8.38 -9.00
N MET A 88 4.53 -7.19 -9.46
CA MET A 88 4.97 -5.91 -8.87
C MET A 88 3.89 -4.84 -9.01
N MET A 89 3.73 -4.04 -7.96
CA MET A 89 2.89 -2.83 -7.94
C MET A 89 3.75 -1.68 -7.42
N GLU A 90 3.90 -0.64 -8.23
CA GLU A 90 4.62 0.60 -7.91
C GLU A 90 3.61 1.74 -7.83
N LEU A 91 3.62 2.43 -6.70
CA LEU A 91 2.66 3.44 -6.30
C LEU A 91 3.39 4.71 -5.84
N THR A 92 2.75 5.87 -5.98
CA THR A 92 3.27 7.16 -5.47
C THR A 92 2.15 8.04 -4.97
N ASP A 93 2.46 8.94 -4.04
CA ASP A 93 1.60 10.08 -3.70
C ASP A 93 2.42 11.37 -3.76
N VAL A 94 1.82 12.45 -4.25
CA VAL A 94 2.39 13.79 -4.23
C VAL A 94 1.47 14.70 -3.41
N SER A 95 1.76 14.75 -2.11
CA SER A 95 1.04 15.62 -1.19
C SER A 95 1.10 17.10 -1.62
N GLY A 96 -0.07 17.73 -1.69
CA GLY A 96 -0.20 19.12 -2.13
C GLY A 96 0.48 20.14 -1.20
N GLY A 97 0.79 21.34 -1.71
CA GLY A 97 1.16 22.49 -0.87
C GLY A 97 2.58 22.48 -0.28
N ASN A 98 3.57 22.02 -1.06
CA ASN A 98 4.96 21.75 -0.65
C ASN A 98 5.15 20.45 0.15
N GLY A 99 4.22 19.51 0.04
CA GLY A 99 4.40 18.16 0.55
C GLY A 99 5.50 17.39 -0.19
N GLY A 100 5.97 16.31 0.43
CA GLY A 100 6.94 15.41 -0.16
C GLY A 100 6.34 14.52 -1.23
N THR A 101 7.12 13.57 -1.71
CA THR A 101 6.64 12.52 -2.61
C THR A 101 6.93 11.19 -1.97
N ASP A 102 5.89 10.38 -1.88
CA ASP A 102 5.95 9.07 -1.25
C ASP A 102 6.02 8.00 -2.35
N PHE A 103 6.69 6.89 -2.05
CA PHE A 103 6.80 5.77 -2.97
C PHE A 103 6.55 4.47 -2.23
N LEU A 104 5.67 3.64 -2.77
CA LEU A 104 5.33 2.34 -2.22
C LEU A 104 5.44 1.27 -3.29
N THR A 105 6.18 0.21 -3.00
CA THR A 105 6.33 -0.92 -3.91
C THR A 105 5.99 -2.23 -3.22
N PHE A 106 5.01 -2.95 -3.79
CA PHE A 106 4.74 -4.33 -3.44
C PHE A 106 5.34 -5.28 -4.48
N VAL A 107 5.87 -6.40 -4.01
CA VAL A 107 6.25 -7.54 -4.84
C VAL A 107 5.52 -8.80 -4.39
N LYS A 108 5.14 -9.63 -5.35
CA LYS A 108 4.46 -10.89 -5.10
C LYS A 108 5.44 -11.93 -4.55
N ILE A 109 4.95 -12.77 -3.63
CA ILE A 109 5.66 -13.92 -3.05
C ILE A 109 5.36 -15.19 -3.86
#